data_AF-A0A4Q3TDE8-F1
#
_entry.id   AF-A0A4Q3TDE8-F1
#
_cell.length_a   1.000
_cell.length_b   1.000
_cell.length_c   1.000
_cell.angle_alpha   90.00
_cell.angle_beta   90.00
_cell.angle_gamma   90.00
#
_symmetry.space_group_name_H-M   'P 1'
#
loop_
_entity.id
_entity.type
_entity.pdbx_description
1 polymer ?
#
loop_
_entity_poly.entity_id
_entity_poly.type
_entity_poly.pdbx_seq_one_letter_code
_entity_poly.pdbx_strand_id
1 'polypeptide(L)' 'MLSDVSVRRPVMAAVAAIVLCVIGAAAFFFLPVRELPDVDPPIVSVNTSYAGASAEVIESRITEPIEQQIAGIQGVER' A
#
# COMPACT_ATOMS: atom_id res chain seq x y z
N MET A 1 -19.95 -19.11 33.28
CA MET A 1 -21.35 -18.63 33.14
C MET A 1 -21.76 -18.30 31.69
N LEU A 2 -20.87 -18.17 30.70
CA LEU A 2 -21.29 -18.07 29.29
C LEU A 2 -21.84 -19.39 28.72
N SER A 3 -21.24 -20.52 29.08
CA SER A 3 -21.66 -21.85 28.60
C SER A 3 -23.09 -22.20 29.00
N ASP A 4 -23.53 -21.81 30.21
CA ASP A 4 -24.89 -22.04 30.71
C ASP A 4 -25.96 -21.30 29.88
N VAL A 5 -25.67 -20.06 29.46
CA VAL A 5 -26.58 -19.25 28.64
C VAL A 5 -26.70 -19.79 27.21
N SER A 6 -25.58 -20.23 26.62
CA SER A 6 -25.56 -20.86 25.30
C SER A 6 -26.25 -22.23 25.27
N VAL A 7 -26.17 -23.02 26.35
CA VAL A 7 -26.82 -24.34 26.44
C VAL A 7 -28.34 -24.23 26.68
N ARG A 8 -28.79 -23.22 27.43
CA ARG A 8 -30.20 -23.06 27.81
C ARG A 8 -31.09 -22.53 26.68
N ARG A 9 -30.50 -21.91 25.64
CA ARG A 9 -31.18 -21.52 24.39
C ARG A 9 -30.32 -21.90 23.17
N PRO A 10 -30.35 -23.17 22.74
CA PRO A 10 -29.49 -23.67 21.65
C PRO A 10 -29.70 -22.92 20.32
N VAL A 11 -30.90 -22.37 20.11
CA VAL A 11 -31.24 -21.57 18.92
C VAL A 11 -30.42 -20.27 18.84
N MET A 12 -30.20 -19.57 19.97
CA MET A 12 -29.42 -18.33 20.00
C MET A 12 -27.94 -18.58 19.69
N ALA A 13 -27.37 -19.65 20.25
CA ALA A 13 -25.99 -20.05 19.99
C ALA A 13 -25.79 -20.46 18.51
N ALA A 14 -26.74 -21.20 17.93
CA ALA A 14 -26.68 -21.59 16.53
C ALA A 14 -26.80 -20.39 15.57
N VAL A 15 -27.69 -19.44 15.84
CA VAL A 15 -27.83 -18.22 15.02
C VAL A 15 -26.57 -17.36 15.08
N ALA A 16 -25.95 -17.21 16.26
CA ALA A 16 -24.69 -16.47 16.39
C ALA A 16 -23.56 -17.13 15.58
N ALA A 17 -23.45 -18.45 15.61
CA ALA A 17 -22.48 -19.19 14.80
C ALA A 17 -22.74 -19.02 13.29
N ILE A 18 -24.01 -19.08 12.86
CA ILE A 18 -24.39 -18.87 11.46
C ILE A 18 -24.06 -17.45 11.00
N VAL A 19 -24.36 -16.43 11.81
CA VAL A 19 -24.03 -15.03 11.50
C VAL A 19 -22.53 -14.86 11.34
N LEU A 20 -21.72 -15.48 12.21
CA LEU A 20 -20.26 -15.42 12.13
C LEU A 20 -19.75 -16.10 10.85
N CYS A 21 -20.30 -17.26 10.47
CA CYS A 21 -19.98 -17.93 9.21
C CYS A 21 -20.37 -17.09 7.99
N VAL A 22 -21.53 -16.43 7.98
CA VAL A 22 -21.98 -15.58 6.87
C VAL A 22 -21.09 -14.35 6.72
N ILE A 23 -20.72 -13.70 7.83
CA ILE A 23 -19.79 -12.56 7.82
C ILE A 23 -18.42 -13.00 7.32
N GLY A 24 -17.91 -14.15 7.77
CA GLY A 24 -16.64 -14.70 7.31
C GLY A 24 -16.64 -15.03 5.82
N ALA A 25 -17.71 -15.66 5.32
CA ALA A 25 -17.87 -15.96 3.90
C ALA A 25 -17.95 -14.67 3.07
N ALA A 26 -18.74 -13.70 3.49
CA ALA A 26 -18.82 -12.40 2.81
C ALA A 26 -17.46 -11.71 2.77
N ALA A 27 -16.72 -11.64 3.89
CA ALA A 27 -15.40 -11.04 3.94
C ALA A 27 -14.40 -11.75 3.00
N PHE A 28 -14.48 -13.07 2.87
CA PHE A 28 -13.66 -13.84 1.92
C PHE A 28 -13.92 -13.43 0.46
N PHE A 29 -15.19 -13.20 0.08
CA PHE A 29 -15.53 -12.73 -1.27
C PHE A 29 -15.21 -11.25 -1.49
N PHE A 30 -15.22 -10.43 -0.43
CA PHE A 30 -14.91 -9.00 -0.51
C PHE A 30 -13.41 -8.70 -0.48
N LEU A 31 -12.55 -9.65 -0.13
CA LEU A 31 -11.11 -9.46 -0.24
C LEU A 31 -10.71 -9.46 -1.73
N PRO A 32 -10.25 -8.33 -2.28
CA PRO A 32 -9.69 -8.31 -3.62
C PRO A 32 -8.41 -9.14 -3.61
N VAL A 33 -8.42 -10.26 -4.33
CA VAL A 33 -7.22 -11.07 -4.56
C VAL A 33 -6.35 -10.27 -5.54
N ARG A 34 -5.38 -9.55 -4.98
CA ARG A 34 -4.36 -8.84 -5.76
C ARG A 34 -3.15 -9.77 -5.89
N GLU A 35 -2.69 -10.06 -7.10
CA GLU A 35 -1.56 -10.97 -7.36
C GLU A 35 -0.21 -10.37 -6.95
N LEU A 36 -0.11 -9.04 -7.00
CA LEU A 36 0.98 -8.25 -6.41
C LEU A 36 0.33 -7.22 -5.47
N PRO A 37 0.83 -7.02 -4.23
CA PRO A 37 0.61 -5.74 -3.58
C PRO A 37 1.17 -4.66 -4.52
N ASP A 38 0.53 -3.50 -4.60
CA ASP A 38 1.05 -2.35 -5.35
C ASP A 38 2.38 -1.89 -4.72
N VAL A 39 3.45 -2.62 -5.01
CA VAL A 39 4.84 -2.20 -4.89
C VAL A 39 5.20 -1.54 -6.21
N ASP A 40 4.38 -0.60 -6.67
CA ASP A 40 4.84 0.38 -7.63
C ASP A 40 5.65 1.39 -6.82
N PRO A 41 6.99 1.31 -6.80
CA PRO A 41 7.78 2.35 -6.17
C PRO A 41 7.34 3.68 -6.79
N PRO A 42 7.05 4.71 -5.99
CA PRO A 42 6.59 5.98 -6.54
C PRO A 42 7.70 6.59 -7.41
N ILE A 43 7.58 6.49 -8.73
CA ILE A 43 8.55 7.05 -9.68
C ILE A 43 8.26 8.55 -9.82
N VAL A 44 9.19 9.38 -9.39
CA VAL A 44 9.15 10.84 -9.60
C VAL A 44 10.10 11.20 -10.73
N SER A 45 9.57 11.64 -11.87
CA SER A 45 10.38 12.08 -13.03
C SER A 45 10.63 13.59 -12.99
N VAL A 46 11.89 13.99 -13.00
CA VAL A 46 12.31 15.40 -13.10
C VAL A 46 12.87 15.66 -14.49
N ASN A 47 12.21 16.51 -15.28
CA ASN A 47 12.66 16.89 -16.61
C ASN A 47 13.19 18.33 -16.58
N THR A 48 14.45 18.52 -16.96
CA THR A 48 15.06 19.84 -17.14
C THR A 48 15.60 19.98 -18.55
N SER A 49 15.22 21.04 -19.26
CA SER A 49 15.72 21.36 -20.60
C SER A 49 16.60 22.61 -20.55
N TYR A 50 17.84 22.49 -21.02
CA TYR A 50 18.76 23.62 -21.16
C TYR A 50 19.44 23.55 -22.54
N ALA A 51 18.84 24.23 -23.51
CA ALA A 51 19.28 24.21 -24.91
C ALA A 51 20.59 24.99 -25.09
N GLY A 52 21.58 24.37 -25.74
CA GLY A 52 22.86 25.01 -26.07
C GLY A 52 24.00 24.80 -25.06
N ALA A 53 23.81 23.98 -24.02
CA ALA A 53 24.88 23.56 -23.12
C ALA A 53 25.42 22.16 -23.47
N SER A 54 26.70 21.92 -23.20
CA SER A 54 27.28 20.58 -23.25
C SER A 54 26.69 19.72 -22.11
N ALA A 55 26.63 18.41 -22.33
CA ALA A 55 26.12 17.46 -21.34
C ALA A 55 26.80 17.61 -19.97
N GLU A 56 28.10 17.87 -19.98
CA GLU A 56 28.92 18.08 -18.77
C GLU A 56 28.55 19.34 -17.96
N VAL A 57 28.07 20.39 -18.64
CA VAL A 57 27.57 21.60 -17.97
C VAL A 57 26.18 21.37 -17.38
N ILE A 58 25.33 20.58 -18.02
CA ILE A 58 24.00 20.22 -17.50
C ILE A 58 24.14 19.33 -16.27
N GLU A 59 25.05 18.36 -16.30
CA GLU A 59 25.31 17.47 -15.17
C GLU A 59 25.77 18.24 -13.93
N SER A 60 26.84 19.03 -14.07
CA SER A 60 27.46 19.76 -12.95
C SER A 60 26.63 20.92 -12.41
N ARG A 61 25.82 21.59 -13.25
CA ARG A 61 25.05 22.78 -12.83
C ARG A 61 23.58 22.54 -12.55
N ILE A 62 23.00 21.47 -13.09
CA ILE A 62 21.56 21.20 -12.99
C ILE A 62 21.32 19.87 -12.30
N THR A 63 21.88 18.78 -12.80
CA THR A 63 21.62 17.43 -12.25
C THR A 63 22.17 17.29 -10.82
N GLU A 64 23.43 17.66 -10.60
CA GLU A 64 24.12 17.52 -9.31
C GLU A 64 23.43 18.26 -8.15
N PRO A 65 23.03 19.55 -8.26
CA PRO A 65 22.30 20.21 -7.18
C PRO A 65 20.89 19.66 -6.96
N ILE A 66 20.22 19.17 -8.01
CA ILE A 66 18.90 18.53 -7.90
C ILE A 66 19.03 17.19 -7.14
N GLU A 67 20.01 16.35 -7.48
CA GLU A 67 20.30 15.12 -6.74
C GLU A 67 20.63 15.40 -5.28
N GLN A 68 21.44 16.43 -4.99
CA GLN A 68 21.85 16.75 -3.62
C GLN A 68 20.68 17.19 -2.74
N GLN A 69 19.66 17.85 -3.32
CA GLN A 69 18.43 18.22 -2.60
C GLN A 69 17.45 17.04 -2.45
N ILE A 70 17.36 16.16 -3.45
CA ILE A 70 16.46 15.00 -3.42
C ILE A 70 17.04 13.88 -2.54
N ALA A 71 18.36 13.69 -2.51
CA ALA A 71 19.06 12.68 -1.70
C ALA A 71 18.91 12.91 -0.18
N GLY A 72 18.47 14.11 0.24
CA GLY A 72 18.09 14.38 1.64
C GLY A 72 16.75 13.76 2.04
N ILE A 73 15.94 13.30 1.08
CA ILE A 73 14.63 12.69 1.30
C ILE A 73 14.84 11.17 1.42
N GLN A 74 14.60 10.61 2.61
CA GLN A 74 14.71 9.16 2.84
C GLN A 74 13.77 8.40 1.89
N GLY A 75 14.33 7.51 1.06
CA GLY A 75 13.56 6.60 0.20
C GLY A 75 13.75 6.77 -1.31
N VAL A 76 14.62 7.68 -1.77
CA VAL A 76 14.94 7.82 -3.20
C VAL A 76 16.17 6.97 -3.53
N GLU A 77 15.97 5.81 -4.16
CA GLU A 77 17.04 5.06 -4.83
C GLU A 77 17.26 5.61 -6.26
N ARG A 78 18.51 5.54 -6.71
CA ARG A 78 18.98 6.06 -8.01
C ARG A 78 18.36 5.35 -9.21
#